data_AF-A0A7K9SI27-F1
#
_entry.id   AF-A0A7K9SI27-F1
#
_cell.length_a   1.000
_cell.length_b   1.000
_cell.length_c   1.000
_cell.angle_alpha   90.00
_cell.angle_beta   90.00
_cell.angle_gamma   90.00
#
_symmetry.space_group_name_H-M   'P 1'
#
loop_
_entity.id
_entity.type
_entity.pdbx_description
1 polymer ?
#
loop_
_entity_poly.entity_id
_entity_poly.type
_entity_poly.pdbx_seq_one_letter_code
_entity_poly.pdbx_strand_id
1 'polypeptide(L)'
;PSLVASQIHRRLLYDDNRGVGEALNEPGAGGQGLVIRGRHLLLLDTVEAAADRHRPLAQALLTAPYPLLLPGLGPSPSFQRQFSGLKRELPPNIHLLSLIPQAGGKVLLRLEHQFGRGESSNGSQPTLFSAFSISSVQEMALGGDLPLAAVKRLHWTPATG
;
A
#
# COMPACT_ATOMS: atom_id res chain seq x y z
N PRO A 1 -21.49 20.63 14.84
CA PRO A 1 -20.90 19.34 15.23
C PRO A 1 -20.58 18.48 14.00
N SER A 2 -19.30 18.24 13.73
CA SER A 2 -18.86 17.38 12.63
C SER A 2 -19.03 15.92 13.04
N LEU A 3 -19.84 15.15 12.32
CA LEU A 3 -20.07 13.73 12.57
C LEU A 3 -19.34 12.89 11.53
N VAL A 4 -18.58 11.90 11.98
CA VAL A 4 -17.94 10.89 11.13
C VAL A 4 -18.66 9.56 11.36
N ALA A 5 -19.18 8.96 10.29
CA ALA A 5 -19.84 7.65 10.32
C ALA A 5 -19.22 6.71 9.28
N SER A 6 -19.14 5.42 9.59
CA SER A 6 -18.64 4.37 8.71
C SER A 6 -19.63 3.20 8.67
N GLN A 7 -19.97 2.71 7.48
CA GLN A 7 -20.82 1.53 7.29
C GLN A 7 -19.94 0.27 7.33
N ILE A 8 -20.14 -0.56 8.35
CA ILE A 8 -19.24 -1.69 8.62
C ILE A 8 -19.63 -2.96 7.85
N HIS A 9 -20.94 -3.22 7.71
CA HIS A 9 -21.48 -4.40 7.03
C HIS A 9 -22.88 -4.10 6.48
N ARG A 10 -23.33 -4.88 5.49
CA ARG A 10 -24.64 -4.73 4.85
C ARG A 10 -25.24 -6.10 4.56
N ARG A 11 -26.56 -6.17 4.76
CA ARG A 11 -27.42 -7.27 4.34
C ARG A 11 -28.69 -6.69 3.73
N LEU A 12 -29.07 -7.18 2.55
CA LEU A 12 -30.28 -6.80 1.83
C LEU A 12 -31.13 -8.06 1.63
N LEU A 13 -32.45 -7.90 1.67
CA LEU A 13 -33.40 -9.00 1.43
C LEU A 13 -33.88 -9.06 -0.02
N TYR A 14 -33.55 -8.03 -0.81
CA TYR A 14 -33.97 -7.89 -2.20
C TYR A 14 -32.77 -7.48 -3.07
N ASP A 15 -32.81 -7.93 -4.32
CA ASP A 15 -31.92 -7.51 -5.39
C ASP A 15 -32.23 -6.06 -5.80
N ASP A 16 -31.21 -5.34 -6.27
CA ASP A 16 -31.35 -3.95 -6.71
C ASP A 16 -31.69 -3.80 -8.20
N ASN A 17 -31.89 -4.93 -8.90
CA ASN A 17 -32.19 -5.05 -10.32
C ASN A 17 -31.12 -4.43 -11.23
N ARG A 18 -29.84 -4.51 -10.83
CA ARG A 18 -28.69 -4.05 -11.62
C ARG A 18 -27.94 -5.17 -12.35
N GLY A 19 -28.49 -6.39 -12.34
CA GLY A 19 -28.06 -7.49 -13.20
C GLY A 19 -27.38 -8.67 -12.48
N VAL A 20 -27.21 -8.60 -11.16
CA VAL A 20 -26.70 -9.74 -10.37
C VAL A 20 -27.82 -10.77 -10.16
N GLY A 21 -29.05 -10.32 -9.87
CA GLY A 21 -30.22 -11.20 -9.77
C GLY A 21 -30.34 -11.92 -8.42
N GLU A 22 -29.65 -11.42 -7.39
CA GLU A 22 -29.72 -11.95 -6.03
C GLU A 22 -29.58 -10.83 -5.00
N ALA A 23 -30.22 -11.00 -3.85
CA ALA A 23 -30.05 -10.07 -2.74
C ALA A 23 -28.66 -10.22 -2.12
N LEU A 24 -28.07 -9.12 -1.63
CA LEU A 24 -26.86 -9.15 -0.81
C LEU A 24 -27.16 -9.80 0.57
N ASN A 25 -27.24 -11.13 0.61
CA ASN A 25 -27.71 -11.91 1.75
C ASN A 25 -26.77 -13.10 2.04
N GLU A 26 -25.51 -12.79 2.36
CA GLU A 26 -24.47 -13.79 2.56
C GLU A 26 -24.77 -14.71 3.76
N PRO A 27 -24.88 -16.04 3.57
CA PRO A 27 -25.34 -16.95 4.63
C PRO A 27 -24.26 -17.31 5.67
N GLY A 28 -22.98 -17.05 5.38
CA GLY A 28 -21.86 -17.48 6.22
C GLY A 28 -21.72 -19.00 6.33
N ALA A 29 -20.70 -19.49 7.06
CA ALA A 29 -20.41 -20.92 7.15
C ALA A 29 -21.52 -21.74 7.85
N GLY A 30 -22.29 -21.12 8.75
CA GLY A 30 -23.35 -21.76 9.51
C GLY A 30 -24.77 -21.52 9.00
N GLY A 31 -24.94 -20.86 7.84
CA GLY A 31 -26.26 -20.54 7.28
C GLY A 31 -27.06 -19.46 8.03
N GLN A 32 -26.48 -18.83 9.06
CA GLN A 32 -27.14 -17.88 9.95
C GLN A 32 -26.85 -16.41 9.61
N GLY A 33 -26.11 -16.18 8.54
CA GLY A 33 -25.60 -14.86 8.14
C GLY A 33 -24.08 -14.78 8.28
N LEU A 34 -23.48 -13.98 7.40
CA LEU A 34 -22.04 -13.70 7.45
C LEU A 34 -21.69 -12.91 8.72
N VAL A 35 -20.71 -13.40 9.47
CA VAL A 35 -20.08 -12.66 10.56
C VAL A 35 -18.76 -12.11 10.06
N ILE A 36 -18.60 -10.79 10.12
CA ILE A 36 -17.33 -10.13 9.80
C ILE A 36 -16.63 -9.66 11.07
N ARG A 37 -15.30 -9.63 11.04
CA ARG A 37 -14.47 -9.03 12.10
C ARG A 37 -13.55 -8.00 11.47
N GLY A 38 -13.58 -6.79 12.01
CA GLY A 38 -12.72 -5.69 11.57
C GLY A 38 -12.12 -4.96 12.77
N ARG A 39 -11.20 -4.03 12.47
CA ARG A 39 -10.58 -3.14 13.45
C ARG A 39 -10.62 -1.72 12.90
N HIS A 40 -11.13 -0.78 13.71
CA HIS A 40 -11.09 0.64 13.41
C HIS A 40 -10.07 1.30 14.33
N LEU A 41 -9.21 2.15 13.78
CA LEU A 41 -8.30 2.97 14.55
C LEU A 41 -8.66 4.44 14.28
N LEU A 42 -8.88 5.18 15.36
CA LEU A 42 -9.13 6.61 15.31
C LEU A 42 -7.89 7.33 15.80
N LEU A 43 -7.35 8.21 14.96
CA LEU A 43 -6.26 9.11 15.30
C LEU A 43 -6.81 10.53 15.37
N LEU A 44 -6.62 11.19 16.51
CA LEU A 44 -6.98 12.59 16.70
C LEU A 44 -5.71 13.42 16.79
N ASP A 45 -5.62 14.45 15.97
CA ASP A 45 -4.45 15.31 15.89
C ASP A 45 -4.81 16.71 15.39
N THR A 46 -3.84 17.62 15.45
CA THR A 46 -3.87 18.89 14.74
C THR A 46 -3.79 18.68 13.23
N VAL A 47 -4.32 19.62 12.44
CA VAL A 47 -4.28 19.54 10.97
C VAL A 47 -2.83 19.47 10.49
N GLU A 48 -1.94 20.23 11.13
CA GLU A 48 -0.54 20.38 10.77
C GLU A 48 0.28 19.11 11.06
N ALA A 49 -0.03 18.37 12.12
CA ALA A 49 0.72 17.17 12.52
C ALA A 49 0.07 15.85 12.07
N ALA A 50 -1.20 15.87 11.67
CA ALA A 50 -1.96 14.66 11.35
C ALA A 50 -1.25 13.80 10.30
N ALA A 51 -0.73 14.42 9.23
CA ALA A 51 -0.06 13.72 8.13
C ALA A 51 1.15 12.92 8.59
N ASP A 52 2.00 13.53 9.42
CA ASP A 52 3.22 12.91 9.95
C ASP A 52 2.94 11.68 10.83
N ARG A 53 1.74 11.61 11.40
CA ARG A 53 1.32 10.46 12.22
C ARG A 53 0.52 9.44 11.44
N HIS A 54 -0.45 9.87 10.64
CA HIS A 54 -1.38 8.94 9.99
C HIS A 54 -0.75 8.24 8.79
N ARG A 55 0.17 8.86 8.05
CA ARG A 55 0.82 8.22 6.87
C ARG A 55 1.68 7.02 7.28
N PRO A 56 2.64 7.15 8.23
CA PRO A 56 3.46 6.01 8.63
C PRO A 56 2.65 4.94 9.37
N LEU A 57 1.67 5.35 10.18
CA LEU A 57 0.80 4.41 10.89
C LEU A 57 -0.06 3.59 9.93
N ALA A 58 -0.67 4.23 8.94
CA ALA A 58 -1.48 3.53 7.93
C ALA A 58 -0.64 2.52 7.16
N GLN A 59 0.58 2.88 6.77
CA GLN A 59 1.51 1.97 6.13
C GLN A 59 1.87 0.79 7.03
N ALA A 60 2.30 1.05 8.28
CA ALA A 60 2.67 -0.01 9.22
C ALA A 60 1.52 -1.01 9.49
N LEU A 61 0.27 -0.52 9.47
CA LEU A 61 -0.92 -1.36 9.62
C LEU A 61 -1.19 -2.22 8.38
N LEU A 62 -0.97 -1.68 7.18
CA LEU A 62 -1.17 -2.38 5.91
C LEU A 62 -0.05 -3.41 5.64
N THR A 63 1.19 -3.05 5.96
CA THR A 63 2.39 -3.88 5.74
C THR A 63 2.88 -4.52 7.04
N ALA A 64 1.95 -5.02 7.86
CA ALA A 64 2.29 -5.66 9.12
C ALA A 64 3.18 -6.91 8.88
N PRO A 65 4.17 -7.19 9.76
CA PRO A 65 5.00 -8.38 9.64
C PRO A 65 4.17 -9.65 9.63
N TYR A 66 4.52 -10.60 8.76
CA TYR A 66 3.87 -11.90 8.74
C TYR A 66 4.55 -12.83 9.76
N PRO A 67 3.83 -13.32 10.80
CA PRO A 67 4.41 -14.24 11.75
C PRO A 67 4.65 -15.60 11.09
N LEU A 68 5.89 -16.08 11.10
CA LEU A 68 6.26 -17.42 10.67
C LEU A 68 6.48 -18.32 11.89
N LEU A 69 5.66 -19.36 12.02
CA LEU A 69 5.80 -20.39 13.05
C LEU A 69 6.44 -21.62 12.41
N LEU A 70 7.62 -22.00 12.89
CA LEU A 70 8.35 -23.17 12.41
C LEU A 70 8.38 -24.25 13.50
N PRO A 71 8.18 -25.54 13.16
CA PRO A 71 8.36 -26.64 14.10
C PRO A 71 9.80 -26.64 14.63
N GLY A 72 9.93 -26.83 15.94
CA GLY A 72 11.17 -26.56 16.68
C GLY A 72 12.33 -27.46 16.28
N LEU A 73 13.20 -26.95 15.41
CA LEU A 73 14.62 -27.24 15.49
C LEU A 73 15.17 -26.20 16.46
N GLY A 74 15.69 -26.63 17.62
CA GLY A 74 16.43 -25.76 18.54
C GLY A 74 17.48 -24.92 17.78
N PRO A 75 17.98 -23.81 18.34
CA PRO A 75 18.75 -22.81 17.60
C PRO A 75 19.87 -23.46 16.79
N SER A 76 19.62 -23.70 15.51
CA SER A 76 20.63 -24.19 14.60
C SER A 76 21.52 -22.99 14.27
N PRO A 77 22.84 -23.06 14.45
CA PRO A 77 23.74 -21.99 14.06
C PRO A 77 23.65 -21.65 12.56
N SER A 78 23.07 -22.52 11.73
CA SER A 78 22.81 -22.27 10.30
C SER A 78 21.52 -21.48 10.00
N PHE A 79 20.65 -21.25 10.98
CA PHE A 79 19.38 -20.56 10.75
C PHE A 79 19.58 -19.03 10.75
N GLN A 80 19.50 -18.41 9.57
CA GLN A 80 19.51 -16.96 9.43
C GLN A 80 18.19 -16.37 9.94
N ARG A 81 18.23 -15.74 11.11
CA ARG A 81 17.06 -15.13 11.75
C ARG A 81 16.66 -13.77 11.15
N GLN A 82 17.55 -13.15 10.40
CA GLN A 82 17.35 -11.81 9.83
C GLN A 82 18.02 -11.74 8.46
N PHE A 83 17.34 -11.08 7.53
CA PHE A 83 17.85 -10.75 6.21
C PHE A 83 17.36 -9.35 5.84
N SER A 84 18.24 -8.55 5.24
CA SER A 84 17.88 -7.27 4.63
C SER A 84 18.61 -7.16 3.29
N GLY A 85 17.88 -6.79 2.25
CA GLY A 85 18.46 -6.41 0.96
C GLY A 85 18.97 -4.97 0.90
N LEU A 86 18.72 -4.16 1.94
CA LEU A 86 19.09 -2.75 2.01
C LEU A 86 20.28 -2.56 2.95
N LYS A 87 21.25 -1.74 2.55
CA LYS A 87 22.37 -1.32 3.42
C LYS A 87 21.97 -0.27 4.46
N ARG A 88 20.94 0.52 4.13
CA ARG A 88 20.36 1.56 4.96
C ARG A 88 18.85 1.54 4.75
N GLU A 89 18.11 1.91 5.79
CA GLU A 89 16.66 2.03 5.71
C GLU A 89 16.28 3.09 4.66
N LEU A 90 15.09 2.91 4.06
CA LEU A 90 14.54 3.93 3.18
C LEU A 90 14.18 5.18 3.99
N PRO A 91 14.28 6.38 3.40
CA PRO A 91 13.79 7.59 4.03
C PRO A 91 12.33 7.44 4.48
N PRO A 92 11.91 8.05 5.60
CA PRO A 92 10.55 7.88 6.15
C PRO A 92 9.43 8.26 5.19
N ASN A 93 9.69 9.15 4.23
CA ASN A 93 8.75 9.59 3.21
C ASN A 93 8.71 8.69 1.95
N ILE A 94 9.56 7.66 1.87
CA ILE A 94 9.64 6.72 0.74
C ILE A 94 9.21 5.32 1.19
N HIS A 95 8.33 4.70 0.43
CA HIS A 95 7.87 3.33 0.66
C HIS A 95 8.15 2.43 -0.53
N LEU A 96 8.57 1.19 -0.25
CA LEU A 96 8.70 0.12 -1.23
C LEU A 96 7.32 -0.48 -1.53
N LEU A 97 6.66 0.04 -2.57
CA LEU A 97 5.34 -0.43 -2.98
C LEU A 97 5.40 -1.84 -3.58
N SER A 98 6.38 -2.14 -4.44
CA SER A 98 6.52 -3.48 -5.01
C SER A 98 7.96 -3.80 -5.42
N LEU A 99 8.35 -5.06 -5.24
CA LEU A 99 9.60 -5.64 -5.70
C LEU A 99 9.30 -6.96 -6.42
N ILE A 100 9.30 -6.94 -7.75
CA ILE A 100 8.77 -8.05 -8.56
C ILE A 100 9.89 -8.59 -9.46
N PRO A 101 10.32 -9.85 -9.30
CA PRO A 101 11.25 -10.49 -10.22
C PRO A 101 10.70 -10.51 -11.65
N GLN A 102 11.58 -10.31 -12.62
CA GLN A 102 11.29 -10.35 -14.05
C GLN A 102 12.22 -11.36 -14.74
N ALA A 103 11.89 -11.74 -15.97
CA ALA A 103 12.75 -12.60 -16.77
C ALA A 103 14.14 -11.99 -16.98
N GLY A 104 15.15 -12.85 -17.16
CA GLY A 104 16.53 -12.42 -17.40
C GLY A 104 17.21 -11.76 -16.19
N GLY A 105 16.79 -12.11 -14.97
CA GLY A 105 17.41 -11.61 -13.73
C GLY A 105 17.13 -10.15 -13.42
N LYS A 106 16.18 -9.53 -14.12
CA LYS A 106 15.71 -8.16 -13.86
C LYS A 106 14.73 -8.15 -12.69
N VAL A 107 14.54 -6.98 -12.10
CA VAL A 107 13.54 -6.74 -11.06
C VAL A 107 12.80 -5.45 -11.37
N LEU A 108 11.47 -5.49 -11.30
CA LEU A 108 10.63 -4.31 -11.34
C LEU A 108 10.46 -3.78 -9.92
N LEU A 109 11.02 -2.60 -9.68
CA LEU A 109 10.97 -1.88 -8.43
C LEU A 109 9.98 -0.72 -8.54
N ARG A 110 9.03 -0.61 -7.62
CA ARG A 110 8.18 0.58 -7.48
C ARG A 110 8.34 1.17 -6.10
N LEU A 111 8.57 2.47 -6.08
CA LEU A 111 8.69 3.27 -4.87
C LEU A 111 7.65 4.37 -4.93
N GLU A 112 7.09 4.71 -3.79
CA GLU A 112 6.13 5.79 -3.67
C GLU A 112 6.56 6.79 -2.61
N HIS A 113 6.18 8.04 -2.84
CA HIS A 113 6.31 9.11 -1.87
C HIS A 113 5.02 9.20 -1.06
N GLN A 114 5.09 8.99 0.25
CA GLN A 114 3.90 8.82 1.09
C GLN A 114 3.11 10.11 1.33
N PHE A 115 3.79 11.26 1.23
CA PHE A 115 3.22 12.58 1.52
C PHE A 115 2.89 13.34 0.24
N GLY A 116 1.77 14.05 0.25
CA GLY A 116 1.43 15.06 -0.75
C GLY A 116 2.31 16.31 -0.62
N ARG A 117 2.25 17.19 -1.62
CA ARG A 117 3.01 18.45 -1.61
C ARG A 117 2.52 19.35 -0.48
N GLY A 118 3.43 19.76 0.41
CA GLY A 118 3.13 20.65 1.53
C GLY A 118 2.26 20.04 2.63
N GLU A 119 2.03 18.72 2.59
CA GLU A 119 1.26 17.99 3.60
C GLU A 119 2.02 17.88 4.94
N SER A 120 3.35 17.83 4.87
CA SER A 120 4.26 17.83 6.01
C SER A 120 5.42 18.79 5.74
N SER A 121 5.89 19.49 6.77
CA SER A 121 7.05 20.37 6.67
C SER A 121 8.33 19.61 6.27
N ASN A 122 8.47 18.39 6.80
CA ASN A 122 9.65 17.54 6.63
C ASN A 122 9.37 16.38 5.66
N GLY A 123 8.22 15.72 5.78
CA GLY A 123 7.86 14.53 5.01
C GLY A 123 7.54 14.80 3.54
N SER A 124 7.18 16.03 3.17
CA SER A 124 6.88 16.41 1.79
C SER A 124 8.09 16.80 0.94
N GLN A 125 9.30 16.77 1.50
CA GLN A 125 10.51 17.18 0.79
C GLN A 125 10.98 16.11 -0.19
N PRO A 126 11.52 16.49 -1.37
CA PRO A 126 12.08 15.52 -2.30
C PRO A 126 13.29 14.83 -1.67
N THR A 127 13.28 13.49 -1.67
CA THR A 127 14.40 12.71 -1.12
C THR A 127 15.04 11.84 -2.20
N LEU A 128 16.37 11.83 -2.22
CA LEU A 128 17.17 10.86 -2.97
C LEU A 128 17.53 9.71 -2.03
N PHE A 129 17.34 8.47 -2.47
CA PHE A 129 17.78 7.30 -1.71
C PHE A 129 18.81 6.50 -2.52
N SER A 130 19.79 5.91 -1.83
CA SER A 130 20.85 5.08 -2.43
C SER A 130 20.98 3.78 -1.65
N ALA A 131 20.02 2.88 -1.81
CA ALA A 131 19.93 1.69 -0.96
C ALA A 131 20.81 0.50 -1.42
N PHE A 132 21.22 0.46 -2.70
CA PHE A 132 21.98 -0.64 -3.29
C PHE A 132 22.87 -0.18 -4.46
N SER A 133 23.85 -1.00 -4.81
CA SER A 133 24.69 -0.78 -6.00
C SER A 133 23.91 -1.17 -7.24
N ILE A 134 23.44 -0.19 -8.00
CA ILE A 134 22.64 -0.43 -9.21
C ILE A 134 23.56 -0.58 -10.41
N SER A 135 23.48 -1.70 -11.13
CA SER A 135 24.24 -1.91 -12.37
C SER A 135 23.64 -1.13 -13.55
N SER A 136 22.31 -1.04 -13.62
CA SER A 136 21.57 -0.23 -14.59
C SER A 136 20.16 0.05 -14.08
N VAL A 137 19.62 1.23 -14.42
CA VAL A 137 18.24 1.62 -14.15
C VAL A 137 17.59 2.01 -15.46
N GLN A 138 16.36 1.56 -15.67
CA GLN A 138 15.49 2.06 -16.74
C GLN A 138 14.17 2.47 -16.12
N GLU A 139 13.79 3.72 -16.29
CA GLU A 139 12.49 4.21 -15.83
C GLU A 139 11.39 3.73 -16.78
N MET A 140 10.31 3.24 -16.20
CA MET A 140 9.19 2.62 -16.91
C MET A 140 7.89 3.36 -16.58
N ALA A 141 6.87 3.22 -17.44
CA ALA A 141 5.49 3.55 -17.09
C ALA A 141 5.04 2.75 -15.85
N LEU A 142 3.99 3.21 -15.15
CA LEU A 142 3.53 2.59 -13.90
C LEU A 142 3.23 1.08 -14.04
N GLY A 143 2.72 0.67 -15.21
CA GLY A 143 2.48 -0.73 -15.56
C GLY A 143 3.74 -1.60 -15.60
N GLY A 144 4.91 -0.99 -15.84
CA GLY A 144 6.18 -1.70 -16.01
C GLY A 144 6.38 -2.32 -17.39
N ASP A 145 5.50 -2.00 -18.34
CA ASP A 145 5.40 -2.58 -19.68
C ASP A 145 6.12 -1.75 -20.75
N LEU A 146 6.26 -0.45 -20.53
CA LEU A 146 6.84 0.49 -21.50
C LEU A 146 7.91 1.38 -20.84
N PRO A 147 9.06 1.64 -21.47
CA PRO A 147 9.99 2.67 -21.00
C PRO A 147 9.32 4.04 -20.92
N LEU A 148 9.57 4.81 -19.87
CA LEU A 148 8.90 6.10 -19.67
C LEU A 148 9.15 7.05 -20.84
N ALA A 149 10.35 7.03 -21.41
CA ALA A 149 10.74 7.83 -22.58
C ALA A 149 9.89 7.52 -23.84
N ALA A 150 9.24 6.37 -23.91
CA ALA A 150 8.37 5.99 -25.01
C ALA A 150 6.89 6.37 -24.78
N VAL A 151 6.52 6.84 -23.58
CA VAL A 151 5.15 7.26 -23.27
C VAL A 151 4.82 8.57 -24.00
N LYS A 152 3.78 8.55 -24.83
CA LYS A 152 3.25 9.73 -25.54
C LYS A 152 1.93 10.15 -24.92
N ARG A 153 1.86 11.38 -24.40
CA ARG A 153 0.62 11.94 -23.84
C ARG A 153 -0.17 12.67 -24.92
N LEU A 154 -1.48 12.55 -24.86
CA LEU A 154 -2.37 13.36 -25.67
C LEU A 154 -2.36 14.80 -25.14
N HIS A 155 -2.36 15.76 -26.06
CA HIS A 155 -2.51 17.18 -25.74
C HIS A 155 -3.97 17.56 -25.84
N TRP A 156 -4.55 17.97 -24.72
CA TRP A 156 -5.93 18.44 -24.65
C TRP A 156 -5.91 19.95 -24.47
N THR A 157 -6.83 20.65 -25.15
CA THR A 157 -7.11 22.08 -24.87
C THR A 157 -8.32 22.13 -23.94
N PRO A 158 -8.14 22.36 -22.63
CA PRO A 158 -9.27 22.51 -21.72
C PRO A 158 -10.01 23.82 -22.00
N ALA A 159 -11.30 23.88 -21.65
CA ALA A 159 -12.13 25.07 -21.87
C ALA A 159 -11.59 26.33 -21.16
N THR A 160 -10.74 26.16 -20.15
CA THR A 160 -10.17 27.24 -19.33
C THR A 160 -8.75 27.65 -19.70
N GLY A 161 -8.13 27.00 -20.70
CA GLY A 161 -6.71 27.22 -21.03
C GLY A 161 -5.75 26.49 -20.11
#